data_AF-A0A7Y7ZHQ6-F1
#
_entry.id   AF-A0A7Y7ZHQ6-F1
#
_cell.length_a   1.000
_cell.length_b   1.000
_cell.length_c   1.000
_cell.angle_alpha   90.00
_cell.angle_beta   90.00
_cell.angle_gamma   90.00
#
_symmetry.space_group_name_H-M   'P 1'
#
loop_
_entity.id
_entity.type
_entity.pdbx_description
1 polymer ?
#
loop_
_entity_poly.entity_id
_entity_poly.type
_entity_poly.pdbx_seq_one_letter_code
_entity_poly.pdbx_strand_id
1 'polypeptide(L)'
;MVRPHAHHIVFKNGKDKEMRAILDKSKEILVRHDIDWYKGKKNLVWVPNTGHSTANARKVYEALAKADAGGAGSRDSVVAALRKMGQHFADGTIDLLP
;
A
#
# COMPACT_ATOMS: atom_id res chain seq x y z
N MET A 1 25.48 -0.36 -3.21
CA MET A 1 24.61 -1.18 -4.08
C MET A 1 23.18 -0.97 -3.62
N VAL A 2 22.32 -0.37 -4.46
CA VAL A 2 20.87 -0.41 -4.23
C VAL A 2 20.49 -1.88 -4.28
N ARG A 3 19.84 -2.43 -3.24
CA ARG A 3 19.31 -3.80 -3.24
C ARG A 3 17.85 -3.70 -3.66
N PRO A 4 17.56 -3.60 -4.97
CA PRO A 4 16.19 -3.42 -5.38
C PRO A 4 15.39 -4.67 -5.04
N HIS A 5 14.20 -4.45 -4.48
CA HIS A 5 13.33 -5.49 -3.96
C HIS A 5 11.92 -5.28 -4.51
N ALA A 6 11.17 -6.38 -4.67
CA ALA A 6 9.74 -6.30 -4.95
C ALA A 6 9.04 -5.90 -3.65
N HIS A 7 8.83 -4.60 -3.48
CA HIS A 7 8.24 -4.04 -2.29
C HIS A 7 6.72 -4.12 -2.34
N HIS A 8 6.11 -4.73 -1.33
CA HIS A 8 4.66 -4.68 -1.16
C HIS A 8 4.21 -3.30 -0.73
N ILE A 9 3.38 -2.63 -1.54
CA ILE A 9 2.86 -1.27 -1.24
C ILE A 9 1.99 -1.31 0.03
N VAL A 10 1.06 -2.25 0.11
CA VAL A 10 0.45 -2.72 1.37
C VAL A 10 1.33 -3.82 1.93
N PHE A 11 2.06 -3.53 3.00
CA PHE A 11 3.06 -4.44 3.57
C PHE A 11 2.48 -5.81 3.96
N LYS A 12 3.30 -6.85 3.79
CA LYS A 12 2.94 -8.22 4.18
C LYS A 12 2.72 -8.34 5.69
N ASN A 13 3.68 -7.84 6.48
CA ASN A 13 3.72 -7.96 7.94
C ASN A 13 3.90 -6.58 8.60
N GLY A 14 3.31 -6.40 9.79
CA GLY A 14 3.46 -5.20 10.61
C GLY A 14 4.26 -5.48 11.89
N LYS A 15 5.12 -4.54 12.28
CA LYS A 15 6.01 -4.67 13.45
C LYS A 15 5.27 -4.63 14.79
N ASP A 16 4.23 -3.81 14.89
CA ASP A 16 3.46 -3.59 16.11
C ASP A 16 1.94 -3.82 15.88
N LYS A 17 1.16 -3.79 16.96
CA LYS A 17 -0.29 -4.05 16.93
C LYS A 17 -1.04 -3.02 16.08
N GLU A 18 -0.62 -1.77 16.14
CA GLU A 18 -1.25 -0.66 15.39
C GLU A 18 -1.04 -0.87 13.89
N MET A 19 0.20 -1.09 13.48
CA MET A 19 0.55 -1.33 12.08
C MET A 19 -0.16 -2.57 11.53
N ARG A 20 -0.24 -3.66 12.30
CA ARG A 20 -1.00 -4.85 11.88
C ARG A 20 -2.47 -4.53 11.62
N ALA A 21 -3.13 -3.80 12.53
CA ALA A 21 -4.53 -3.41 12.35
C ALA A 21 -4.75 -2.54 11.10
N ILE A 22 -3.82 -1.63 10.78
CA ILE A 22 -3.87 -0.81 9.56
C ILE A 22 -3.70 -1.67 8.30
N LEU A 23 -2.75 -2.61 8.34
CA LEU A 23 -2.48 -3.50 7.22
C LEU A 23 -3.65 -4.44 6.95
N ASP A 24 -4.31 -4.95 7.98
CA ASP A 24 -5.48 -5.83 7.84
C ASP A 24 -6.63 -5.09 7.13
N LYS A 25 -6.94 -3.86 7.55
CA LYS A 25 -7.92 -3.01 6.86
C LYS A 25 -7.54 -2.72 5.40
N SER A 26 -6.26 -2.48 5.14
CA SER A 26 -5.77 -2.24 3.78
C SER A 26 -5.94 -3.49 2.90
N LYS A 27 -5.63 -4.67 3.44
CA LYS A 27 -5.78 -5.95 2.74
C LYS A 27 -7.25 -6.27 2.47
N GLU A 28 -8.15 -5.98 3.40
CA GLU A 28 -9.60 -6.13 3.21
C GLU A 28 -10.10 -5.31 2.03
N ILE A 29 -9.63 -4.06 1.86
CA ILE A 29 -9.94 -3.24 0.69
C ILE A 29 -9.45 -3.95 -0.58
N LEU A 30 -8.21 -4.43 -0.62
CA LEU A 30 -7.69 -5.11 -1.80
C LEU A 30 -8.50 -6.37 -2.15
N VAL A 31 -8.85 -7.19 -1.16
CA VAL A 31 -9.69 -8.39 -1.34
C VAL A 31 -11.07 -8.03 -1.91
N ARG A 32 -11.72 -6.97 -1.40
CA ARG A 32 -13.03 -6.51 -1.89
C ARG A 32 -13.04 -6.19 -3.38
N HIS A 33 -11.91 -5.70 -3.90
CA HIS A 33 -11.74 -5.35 -5.31
C HIS A 33 -11.06 -6.45 -6.14
N ASP A 34 -10.99 -7.68 -5.62
CA ASP A 34 -10.35 -8.84 -6.25
C ASP A 34 -8.86 -8.59 -6.60
N ILE A 35 -8.17 -7.82 -5.76
CA ILE A 35 -6.73 -7.56 -5.85
C ILE A 35 -6.01 -8.47 -4.85
N ASP A 36 -5.20 -9.40 -5.39
CA ASP A 36 -4.33 -10.23 -4.55
C ASP A 36 -3.27 -9.35 -3.88
N TRP A 37 -3.42 -9.15 -2.57
CA TRP A 37 -2.48 -8.36 -1.78
C TRP A 37 -1.14 -9.07 -1.56
N TYR A 38 -1.10 -10.40 -1.69
CA TYR A 38 0.05 -11.23 -1.37
C TYR A 38 0.97 -11.46 -2.58
N LYS A 39 0.42 -11.92 -3.71
CA LYS A 39 1.17 -12.21 -4.94
C LYS A 39 0.81 -11.29 -6.11
N GLY A 40 -0.21 -10.43 -5.96
CA GLY A 40 -0.68 -9.59 -7.04
C GLY A 40 0.31 -8.51 -7.42
N LYS A 41 0.68 -8.47 -8.71
CA LYS A 41 1.61 -7.47 -9.27
C LYS A 41 1.17 -6.02 -9.06
N LYS A 42 -0.13 -5.78 -8.82
CA LYS A 42 -0.68 -4.44 -8.56
C LYS A 42 -0.26 -3.88 -7.20
N ASN A 43 0.04 -4.75 -6.23
CA ASN A 43 0.52 -4.37 -4.90
C ASN A 43 2.07 -4.39 -4.81
N LEU A 44 2.78 -4.46 -5.94
CA LEU A 44 4.24 -4.54 -5.96
C LEU A 44 4.83 -3.35 -6.71
N VAL A 45 5.92 -2.81 -6.18
CA VAL A 45 6.75 -1.79 -6.83
C VAL A 45 8.23 -2.12 -6.64
N TRP A 46 9.07 -1.79 -7.61
CA TRP A 46 10.51 -2.09 -7.58
C TRP A 46 11.29 -0.92 -6.99
N VAL A 47 11.66 -1.04 -5.71
CA VAL A 47 12.24 0.08 -4.94
C VAL A 47 13.24 -0.45 -3.90
N PRO A 48 14.11 0.40 -3.32
CA PRO A 48 14.90 0.02 -2.15
C PRO A 48 14.00 -0.43 -0.99
N ASN A 49 14.48 -1.37 -0.15
CA ASN A 49 13.73 -1.89 0.98
C ASN A 49 13.65 -0.89 2.16
N THR A 50 13.00 0.25 1.97
CA THR A 50 12.86 1.36 2.94
C THR A 50 11.38 1.78 3.06
N GLY A 51 11.05 2.70 3.97
CA GLY A 51 9.69 3.24 4.10
C GLY A 51 8.67 2.37 4.86
N HIS A 52 9.08 1.24 5.44
CA HIS A 52 8.24 0.32 6.24
C HIS A 52 7.89 0.85 7.65
N SER A 53 7.26 2.03 7.71
CA SER A 53 6.82 2.66 8.95
C SER A 53 5.30 2.53 9.15
N THR A 54 4.84 2.64 10.41
CA THR A 54 3.41 2.67 10.73
C THR A 54 2.71 3.89 10.11
N ALA A 55 3.41 5.03 10.06
CA ALA A 55 2.92 6.24 9.40
C ALA A 55 2.69 6.03 7.89
N ASN A 56 3.62 5.37 7.21
CA ASN A 56 3.47 5.11 5.77
C ASN A 56 2.40 4.05 5.49
N ALA A 57 2.26 3.04 6.35
CA ALA A 57 1.13 2.10 6.28
C ALA A 57 -0.21 2.85 6.39
N ARG A 58 -0.31 3.83 7.28
CA ARG A 58 -1.51 4.67 7.47
C ARG A 58 -1.82 5.50 6.22
N LYS A 59 -0.81 6.16 5.63
CA LYS A 59 -0.96 6.93 4.38
C LYS A 59 -1.47 6.06 3.22
N VAL A 60 -0.93 4.85 3.08
CA VAL A 60 -1.40 3.88 2.08
C VAL A 60 -2.85 3.50 2.35
N TYR A 61 -3.18 3.14 3.60
CA TYR A 61 -4.55 2.82 3.99
C TYR A 61 -5.54 3.95 3.65
N GLU A 62 -5.22 5.20 3.99
CA GLU A 62 -6.10 6.35 3.76
C GLU A 62 -6.34 6.61 2.27
N ALA A 63 -5.29 6.48 1.45
CA ALA A 63 -5.43 6.57 -0.01
C ALA A 63 -6.33 5.46 -0.57
N LEU A 64 -6.18 4.23 -0.08
CA LEU A 64 -7.01 3.10 -0.49
C LEU A 64 -8.45 3.24 0.00
N ALA A 65 -8.66 3.67 1.24
CA ALA A 65 -9.99 3.87 1.82
C ALA A 65 -10.78 4.95 1.06
N LYS A 66 -10.09 6.04 0.66
CA LYS A 66 -10.69 7.07 -0.20
C LYS A 66 -11.07 6.53 -1.58
N ALA A 67 -10.22 5.70 -2.18
CA ALA A 67 -10.49 5.10 -3.49
C ALA A 67 -11.59 4.02 -3.44
N ASP A 68 -11.64 3.26 -2.35
CA ASP A 68 -12.64 2.24 -2.05
C ASP A 68 -14.02 2.85 -1.80
N ALA A 69 -14.08 4.05 -1.21
CA ALA A 69 -15.32 4.79 -0.92
C ALA A 69 -16.38 3.93 -0.21
N GLY A 70 -15.96 3.13 0.78
CA GLY A 70 -16.86 2.22 1.50
C GLY A 70 -17.35 1.03 0.66
N GLY A 71 -16.59 0.63 -0.36
CA GLY A 71 -16.90 -0.44 -1.30
C GLY A 71 -17.60 0.00 -2.59
N ALA A 72 -18.00 1.28 -2.71
CA ALA A 72 -18.64 1.81 -3.91
C ALA A 72 -17.64 2.25 -5.00
N GLY A 73 -16.37 2.40 -4.65
CA GLY A 73 -15.29 2.70 -5.58
C GLY A 73 -15.04 1.58 -6.58
N SER A 74 -14.36 1.88 -7.68
CA SER A 74 -13.99 0.85 -8.67
C SER A 74 -12.64 0.22 -8.34
N ARG A 75 -12.45 -1.02 -8.81
CA ARG A 75 -11.15 -1.69 -8.79
C ARG A 75 -10.05 -0.82 -9.41
N ASP A 76 -10.35 -0.13 -10.51
CA ASP A 76 -9.38 0.74 -11.19
C ASP A 76 -8.97 1.93 -10.34
N SER A 77 -9.89 2.52 -9.58
CA SER A 77 -9.57 3.58 -8.62
C SER A 77 -8.62 3.09 -7.52
N VAL A 78 -8.86 1.88 -6.98
CA VAL A 78 -7.98 1.28 -5.97
C VAL A 78 -6.61 0.93 -6.55
N VAL A 79 -6.55 0.40 -7.78
CA VAL A 79 -5.29 0.17 -8.49
C VAL A 79 -4.54 1.47 -8.78
N ALA A 80 -5.24 2.54 -9.14
CA ALA A 80 -4.65 3.87 -9.35
C ALA A 80 -4.08 4.43 -8.04
N ALA A 81 -4.78 4.26 -6.92
CA ALA A 81 -4.28 4.61 -5.60
C ALA A 81 -3.01 3.82 -5.25
N LEU A 82 -3.00 2.49 -5.43
CA LEU A 82 -1.81 1.66 -5.24
C LEU A 82 -0.64 2.17 -6.07
N ARG A 83 -0.84 2.40 -7.37
CA ARG A 83 0.20 2.92 -8.27
C ARG A 83 0.76 4.25 -7.79
N LYS A 84 -0.09 5.18 -7.38
CA LYS A 84 0.32 6.47 -6.84
C LYS A 84 1.16 6.31 -5.58
N MET A 85 0.72 5.48 -4.63
CA MET A 85 1.47 5.22 -3.40
C MET A 85 2.80 4.50 -3.67
N GLY A 86 2.81 3.53 -4.58
CA GLY A 86 4.02 2.85 -5.05
C GLY A 86 5.04 3.82 -5.65
N GLN A 87 4.57 4.81 -6.43
CA GLN A 87 5.42 5.86 -6.98
C GLN A 87 6.03 6.72 -5.87
N HIS A 88 5.28 7.07 -4.82
CA HIS A 88 5.83 7.78 -3.67
C HIS A 88 6.90 6.99 -2.91
N PHE A 89 6.78 5.66 -2.81
CA PHE A 89 7.86 4.81 -2.32
C PHE A 89 9.08 4.84 -3.25
N ALA A 90 8.85 4.77 -4.57
CA ALA A 90 9.93 4.77 -5.57
C ALA A 90 10.73 6.07 -5.58
N ASP A 91 10.03 7.20 -5.44
CA ASP A 91 10.62 8.53 -5.45
C ASP A 91 11.18 8.94 -4.07
N GLY A 92 10.98 8.12 -3.03
CA GLY A 92 11.35 8.46 -1.66
C GLY A 92 10.55 9.64 -1.08
N THR A 93 9.36 9.93 -1.64
CA THR A 93 8.51 11.05 -1.25
C THR A 93 7.37 10.65 -0.31
N ILE A 94 7.24 9.35 0.00
CA ILE A 94 6.19 8.83 0.89
C ILE A 94 6.18 9.50 2.27
N ASP A 95 7.36 9.80 2.81
CA ASP A 95 7.52 10.44 4.12
C ASP A 95 7.09 11.93 4.09
N LEU A 96 7.05 12.55 2.90
CA LEU A 96 6.66 13.95 2.69
C LEU A 96 5.15 14.14 2.54
N LEU A 97 4.39 13.06 2.35
CA LEU A 97 2.93 13.15 2.32
C LEU A 97 2.42 13.59 3.71
N PRO A 98 1.32 14.36 3.76
CA PRO A 98 0.67 14.72 5.01
C PRO A 98 0.18 13.48 5.78
#